data_AF-A0A443RS65-F1
#
_entry.id   AF-A0A443RS65-F1
#
_cell.length_a   1.000
_cell.length_b   1.000
_cell.length_c   1.000
_cell.angle_alpha   90.00
_cell.angle_beta   90.00
_cell.angle_gamma   90.00
#
_symmetry.space_group_name_H-M   'P 1'
#
loop_
_entity.id
_entity.type
_entity.pdbx_description
1 polymer ?
#
loop_
_entity_poly.entity_id
_entity_poly.type
_entity_poly.pdbx_seq_one_letter_code
_entity_poly.pdbx_strand_id
1 'polypeptide(L)'
;MAVIAAHQGVLFNQGQCCIAASRCFVQEGIYDTFVARSREIIETIILGDPYDSKTTQGPRIDETQFNKTTRKHKLFKNNKTRTDN
;
A
#
# COMPACT_ATOMS: atom_id res chain seq x y z
N MET A 1 4.23 -1.96 16.46
CA MET A 1 2.90 -1.31 16.38
C MET A 1 2.81 -0.24 15.30
N ALA A 2 3.74 0.72 15.21
CA ALA A 2 3.67 1.78 14.19
C ALA A 2 3.60 1.27 12.73
N VAL A 3 4.42 0.28 12.37
CA VAL A 3 4.41 -0.32 11.02
C VAL A 3 3.04 -0.92 10.70
N ILE A 4 2.51 -1.78 11.57
CA ILE A 4 1.19 -2.41 11.41
C ILE A 4 0.09 -1.36 11.23
N ALA A 5 0.06 -0.32 12.06
CA ALA A 5 -0.95 0.74 11.99
C ALA A 5 -0.86 1.53 10.67
N ALA A 6 0.34 1.84 10.19
CA ALA A 6 0.55 2.52 8.91
C ALA A 6 0.02 1.67 7.73
N HIS A 7 0.31 0.36 7.74
CA HIS A 7 -0.19 -0.56 6.71
C HIS A 7 -1.69 -0.74 6.77
N GLN A 8 -2.27 -0.89 7.97
CA GLN A 8 -3.72 -0.92 8.12
C GLN A 8 -4.37 0.36 7.57
N GLY A 9 -3.79 1.54 7.86
CA GLY A 9 -4.31 2.82 7.42
C GLY A 9 -4.33 3.01 5.89
N VAL A 10 -3.41 2.38 5.15
CA VAL A 10 -3.35 2.50 3.67
C VAL A 10 -3.96 1.31 2.94
N LEU A 11 -3.95 0.11 3.53
CA LEU A 11 -4.45 -1.12 2.90
C LEU A 11 -5.91 -1.41 3.23
N PHE A 12 -6.46 -0.78 4.27
CA PHE A 12 -7.88 -0.91 4.60
C PHE A 12 -8.76 -0.61 3.38
N ASN A 13 -9.69 -1.52 3.08
CA ASN A 13 -10.54 -1.46 1.88
C ASN A 13 -9.73 -1.30 0.58
N GLN A 14 -8.58 -1.98 0.48
CA GLN A 14 -7.63 -1.85 -0.64
C GLN A 14 -7.11 -0.41 -0.80
N GLY A 15 -7.20 0.44 0.22
CA GLY A 15 -6.92 1.87 0.11
C GLY A 15 -8.00 2.67 -0.63
N GLN A 16 -9.17 2.08 -0.87
CA GLN A 16 -10.37 2.77 -1.37
C GLN A 16 -11.10 3.41 -0.19
N CYS A 17 -10.40 4.30 0.51
CA CYS A 17 -10.90 5.01 1.67
C CYS A 17 -10.49 6.48 1.58
N CYS A 18 -11.43 7.41 1.76
CA CYS A 18 -11.16 8.84 1.65
C CYS A 18 -10.09 9.33 2.65
N ILE A 19 -9.98 8.64 3.79
CA ILE A 19 -9.03 8.91 4.86
C ILE A 19 -7.86 7.92 4.86
N ALA A 20 -7.59 7.24 3.74
CA ALA A 20 -6.46 6.33 3.63
C ALA A 20 -5.15 7.06 3.94
N ALA A 21 -4.32 6.45 4.79
CA ALA A 21 -3.02 6.96 5.20
C ALA A 21 -1.96 6.78 4.09
N SER A 22 -2.23 7.30 2.91
CA SER A 22 -1.42 7.14 1.68
C SER A 22 -0.03 7.81 1.74
N ARG A 23 0.22 8.61 2.78
CA ARG A 23 1.52 9.23 3.07
C ARG A 23 1.87 9.00 4.54
N CYS A 24 2.96 8.31 4.79
CA CYS A 24 3.48 8.04 6.13
C CYS A 24 4.78 8.83 6.33
N PHE A 25 4.89 9.57 7.44
CA PHE A 25 6.11 10.27 7.84
C PHE A 25 6.85 9.44 8.88
N VAL A 26 8.14 9.26 8.67
CA VAL A 26 9.00 8.44 9.51
C VAL A 26 10.23 9.26 9.87
N GLN A 27 10.63 9.21 11.14
CA GLN A 27 11.84 9.88 11.60
C GLN A 27 13.07 9.24 10.94
N GLU A 28 14.00 10.06 10.48
CA GLU A 28 15.22 9.67 9.76
C GLU A 28 15.97 8.50 10.42
N GLY A 29 16.22 8.56 11.73
CA GLY A 29 16.97 7.53 12.47
C GLY A 29 16.34 6.12 12.51
N ILE A 30 15.09 5.96 12.08
CA ILE A 30 14.41 4.65 12.00
C ILE A 30 13.90 4.34 10.59
N TYR A 31 14.20 5.16 9.59
CA TYR A 31 13.62 5.08 8.25
C TYR A 31 13.85 3.70 7.62
N ASP A 32 15.10 3.25 7.52
CA ASP A 32 15.43 1.98 6.85
C ASP A 32 14.79 0.78 7.55
N THR A 33 14.79 0.78 8.89
CA THR A 33 14.15 -0.29 9.68
C THR A 33 12.64 -0.29 9.43
N PHE A 34 12.00 0.88 9.40
CA PHE A 34 10.57 0.98 9.13
C PHE A 34 10.23 0.49 7.72
N VAL A 35 11.04 0.83 6.71
CA VAL A 35 10.86 0.40 5.32
C VAL A 35 11.05 -1.11 5.18
N ALA A 36 12.08 -1.69 5.80
CA ALA A 36 12.30 -3.14 5.80
C ALA A 36 11.12 -3.90 6.41
N ARG A 37 10.67 -3.49 7.60
CA ARG A 37 9.49 -4.09 8.26
C ARG A 37 8.20 -3.86 7.48
N SER A 38 8.09 -2.74 6.78
CA SER A 38 6.94 -2.46 5.92
C SER A 38 6.84 -3.44 4.76
N ARG A 39 7.99 -3.82 4.20
CA ARG A 39 8.06 -4.83 3.14
C ARG A 39 7.58 -6.20 3.64
N GLU A 40 8.02 -6.62 4.83
CA GLU A 40 7.61 -7.88 5.45
C GLU A 40 6.08 -7.98 5.54
N ILE A 41 5.38 -6.90 5.94
CA ILE A 41 3.91 -6.91 6.01
C ILE A 41 3.27 -7.06 4.63
N ILE A 42 3.73 -6.31 3.63
CA ILE A 42 3.17 -6.37 2.28
C ILE A 42 3.30 -7.77 1.67
N GLU A 43 4.42 -8.46 1.95
CA GLU A 43 4.66 -9.82 1.48
C GLU A 43 3.70 -10.86 2.09
N THR A 44 3.02 -10.54 3.20
CA THR A 44 2.00 -11.41 3.81
C THR A 44 0.58 -11.25 3.23
N ILE A 45 0.35 -10.25 2.37
CA ILE A 45 -0.99 -9.97 1.85
C ILE A 45 -1.41 -11.03 0.81
N ILE A 46 -2.57 -11.65 1.04
CA ILE A 46 -3.18 -12.63 0.16
C ILE A 46 -4.32 -11.95 -0.63
N LEU A 47 -4.08 -11.79 -1.93
CA LEU A 47 -5.09 -11.27 -2.87
C LEU A 47 -5.97 -12.41 -3.39
N GLY A 48 -7.29 -12.21 -3.41
CA GLY A 48 -8.20 -13.27 -3.86
C GLY A 48 -9.68 -12.91 -3.84
N ASP A 49 -10.49 -13.95 -3.92
CA ASP A 49 -11.95 -13.87 -3.81
C ASP A 49 -12.35 -13.41 -2.40
N PRO A 50 -13.19 -12.37 -2.23
CA PRO A 50 -13.67 -11.94 -0.91
C PRO A 50 -14.44 -13.01 -0.12
N TYR A 51 -14.95 -14.07 -0.77
CA TYR A 51 -15.61 -15.19 -0.09
C TYR A 51 -14.63 -16.29 0.35
N ASP A 52 -13.37 -16.27 -0.08
CA ASP A 52 -12.34 -17.17 0.46
C ASP A 52 -11.80 -16.62 1.79
N SER A 53 -11.95 -17.41 2.85
CA SER A 53 -11.43 -17.12 4.20
C SER A 53 -9.93 -16.83 4.26
N LYS A 54 -9.14 -17.27 3.27
CA LYS A 54 -7.70 -17.01 3.19
C LYS A 54 -7.37 -15.65 2.59
N THR A 55 -8.30 -15.02 1.88
CA THR A 55 -8.10 -13.72 1.27
C THR A 55 -8.02 -12.64 2.34
N THR A 56 -6.90 -11.93 2.41
CA THR A 56 -6.76 -10.75 3.27
C THR A 56 -7.10 -9.47 2.53
N GLN A 57 -7.12 -9.49 1.19
CA GLN A 57 -7.42 -8.33 0.38
C GLN A 57 -8.15 -8.71 -0.93
N GLY A 58 -9.36 -8.18 -1.11
CA GLY A 58 -10.17 -8.42 -2.30
C GLY A 58 -9.82 -7.51 -3.50
N PRO A 59 -10.64 -7.55 -4.58
CA PRO A 59 -10.43 -6.76 -5.78
C PRO A 59 -10.74 -5.26 -5.56
N ARG A 60 -10.42 -4.45 -6.58
CA ARG A 60 -10.93 -3.07 -6.69
C ARG A 60 -12.39 -3.10 -7.11
N ILE A 61 -13.10 -1.98 -6.88
CA ILE A 61 -14.53 -1.88 -7.17
C ILE A 61 -14.87 -2.10 -8.66
N ASP A 62 -14.05 -1.57 -9.56
CA ASP A 62 -14.25 -1.68 -11.01
C ASP A 62 -12.92 -1.54 -11.77
N GLU A 63 -12.99 -1.86 -13.06
CA GLU A 63 -11.86 -1.77 -13.99
C GLU A 63 -11.36 -0.33 -14.18
N THR A 64 -12.24 0.66 -14.12
CA THR A 64 -11.87 2.08 -14.29
C THR A 64 -10.94 2.52 -13.15
N GLN A 65 -11.25 2.17 -11.90
CA GLN A 65 -10.40 2.45 -10.74
C GLN A 65 -9.09 1.67 -10.80
N PHE A 66 -9.13 0.41 -11.23
CA PHE A 66 -7.92 -0.38 -11.43
C PHE A 66 -6.99 0.25 -12.47
N ASN A 67 -7.52 0.60 -13.64
CA ASN A 67 -6.79 1.23 -14.73
C ASN A 67 -6.24 2.60 -14.33
N LYS A 68 -7.03 3.41 -13.60
CA LYS A 68 -6.59 4.70 -13.05
C LYS A 68 -5.40 4.54 -12.11
N THR A 69 -5.45 3.56 -11.21
CA THR A 69 -4.37 3.28 -10.25
C THR A 69 -3.11 2.78 -10.97
N THR A 70 -3.28 1.85 -11.90
CA THR A 70 -2.18 1.32 -12.73
C THR A 70 -1.52 2.41 -13.57
N ARG A 71 -2.30 3.35 -14.12
CA ARG A 71 -1.77 4.52 -14.85
C ARG A 71 -0.92 5.40 -13.94
N LYS A 72 -1.37 5.69 -12.72
CA LYS A 72 -0.59 6.48 -11.74
C LYS A 72 0.73 5.79 -11.40
N HIS A 73 0.72 4.46 -11.21
CA HIS A 73 1.94 3.68 -10.98
C HIS A 73 2.95 3.78 -12.14
N LYS A 74 2.47 3.67 -13.38
CA LYS A 74 3.31 3.84 -14.59
C LYS A 74 3.92 5.24 -14.65
N LEU A 75 3.12 6.28 -14.39
CA LEU A 75 3.60 7.66 -14.33
C LEU A 75 4.68 7.86 -13.25
N PHE A 76 4.47 7.29 -12.06
CA PHE A 76 5.45 7.36 -10.97
C PHE A 76 6.80 6.74 -11.36
N LYS A 77 6.79 5.55 -11.96
CA LYS A 77 8.02 4.88 -12.44
C LYS A 77 8.77 5.71 -13.49
N ASN A 78 8.04 6.40 -14.37
CA ASN A 78 8.65 7.23 -15.42
C ASN A 78 9.27 8.53 -14.88
N ASN A 79 8.68 9.10 -13.82
CA ASN A 79 9.11 10.40 -13.29
C ASN A 79 10.26 10.32 -12.25
N LYS A 80 10.82 9.12 -11.98
CA LYS A 80 11.95 8.89 -11.04
C LYS A 80 11.90 9.76 -9.76
N THR A 81 10.74 9.86 -9.11
CA THR A 81 10.59 10.70 -7.90
C THR A 81 11.05 9.98 -6.63
N ARG A 82 11.89 8.95 -6.74
CA ARG A 82 12.57 8.39 -5.58
C ARG A 82 13.66 9.39 -5.20
N THR A 83 13.34 10.26 -4.26
CA THR A 83 14.32 11.10 -3.58
C THR A 83 15.04 10.19 -2.60
N ASP A 84 16.02 9.46 -3.13
CA ASP A 84 17.03 8.81 -2.34
C ASP A 84 17.88 9.96 -1.77
N ASN A 85 17.78 10.22 -0.47
CA ASN A 85 18.84 10.95 0.24
C ASN A 85 19.96 9.96 0.54
#